data_AF-A0A924YK31-F1
#
_entry.id   AF-A0A924YK31-F1
#
_cell.length_a   1.000
_cell.length_b   1.000
_cell.length_c   1.000
_cell.angle_alpha   90.00
_cell.angle_beta   90.00
_cell.angle_gamma   90.00
#
_symmetry.space_group_name_H-M   'P 1'
#
loop_
_entity.id
_entity.type
_entity.pdbx_description
1 polymer ?
#
loop_
_entity_poly.entity_id
_entity_poly.type
_entity_poly.pdbx_seq_one_letter_code
_entity_poly.pdbx_strand_id
1 'polypeptide(L)'
;DMKAICPKILDTLFDIFPQADRGCILLKEEDGKLVPRAMKHRRAEEDATVKLSKTILNKVLNDKTGILSADAANDEAFSASESISSLSIRSMMCVPLLSHEGEPMGAINVDTQNPISQFCEEDLDLLMAVAGQAALSYESARLLVSFMEKKKQDGEMEIARNVQRALLPSELPKAPGYEFYASYDAAQAVGGDYYDAGMLPGNKIFLSFGDVAGKGVPGALIMSRMSSCCQNTMQFVHEVGPAVEAINHHMCANAVEGRFVTYVLAIIDLTTHAMTIVNAGHMSPIIRRADGTLFEFPDETVGVPIGVVDGYPFDVLDFKLELGDLAVLFTDGVSEAMAPNDDLYTLERLREFILKGPKKADELGKALLADVRRHANGRPQNDDITIMTFGRNPA
;
A
#
# COMPACT_ATOMS: atom_id res chain seq x y z
N ASP A 1 -2.84 20.11 18.26
CA ASP A 1 -1.46 20.43 17.91
C ASP A 1 -0.53 19.72 18.88
N MET A 2 0.19 18.70 18.39
CA MET A 2 1.14 17.90 19.20
C MET A 2 2.29 18.75 19.77
N LYS A 3 2.70 19.80 19.06
CA LYS A 3 3.82 20.67 19.47
C LYS A 3 3.49 21.50 20.72
N ALA A 4 2.21 21.71 21.01
CA ALA A 4 1.75 22.48 22.16
C ALA A 4 1.63 21.65 23.46
N ILE A 5 1.67 20.32 23.39
CA ILE A 5 1.46 19.46 24.57
C ILE A 5 2.64 19.55 25.55
N CYS A 6 3.87 19.36 25.05
CA CYS A 6 5.07 19.39 25.91
C CYS A 6 5.30 20.77 26.57
N PRO A 7 5.14 21.92 25.89
CA PRO A 7 5.22 23.23 26.54
C PRO A 7 4.18 23.42 27.65
N LYS A 8 2.92 23.01 27.43
CA LYS A 8 1.87 23.10 28.45
C LYS A 8 2.14 22.23 29.68
N ILE A 9 2.72 21.04 29.48
CA ILE A 9 3.17 20.19 30.58
C ILE A 9 4.25 20.92 31.39
N LEU A 10 5.26 21.49 30.73
CA LEU A 10 6.29 22.28 31.41
C LEU A 10 5.71 23.51 32.12
N ASP A 11 4.72 24.18 31.53
CA ASP A 11 4.05 25.30 32.19
C ASP A 11 3.40 24.87 33.50
N THR A 12 2.64 23.79 33.45
CA THR A 12 1.98 23.20 34.63
C THR A 12 3.00 22.76 35.68
N LEU A 13 4.12 22.15 35.27
CA LEU A 13 5.19 21.75 36.18
C LEU A 13 5.84 22.93 36.88
N PHE A 14 6.01 24.08 36.21
CA PHE A 14 6.55 25.29 36.84
C PHE A 14 5.56 25.95 37.81
N ASP A 15 4.26 25.75 37.63
CA ASP A 15 3.24 26.18 38.58
C ASP A 15 3.22 25.25 39.82
N ILE A 16 3.40 23.94 39.62
CA ILE A 16 3.48 22.93 40.69
C ILE A 16 4.77 23.06 41.50
N PHE A 17 5.90 23.36 40.85
CA PHE A 17 7.23 23.48 41.45
C PHE A 17 7.75 24.92 41.36
N PRO A 18 7.37 25.83 42.29
CA PRO A 18 7.83 27.22 42.30
C PRO A 18 9.36 27.38 42.36
N GLN A 19 10.06 26.40 42.96
CA GLN A 19 11.50 26.34 43.08
C GLN A 19 12.23 25.94 41.79
N ALA A 20 11.50 25.44 40.77
CA ALA A 20 12.08 25.06 39.48
C ALA A 20 12.60 26.30 38.72
N ASP A 21 13.89 26.31 38.39
CA ASP A 21 14.51 27.33 37.56
C ASP A 21 14.52 26.93 36.08
N ARG A 22 14.71 25.63 35.79
CA ARG A 22 14.78 25.08 34.43
C ARG A 22 14.03 23.75 34.32
N GLY A 23 13.50 23.48 33.14
CA GLY A 23 12.89 22.19 32.84
C GLY A 23 12.94 21.84 31.36
N CYS A 24 13.03 20.56 31.07
CA CYS A 24 13.14 20.01 29.73
C CYS A 24 12.33 18.72 29.60
N ILE A 25 11.59 18.59 28.49
CA ILE A 25 10.95 17.34 28.09
C ILE A 25 11.68 16.82 26.86
N LEU A 26 12.25 15.63 27.01
CA LEU A 26 12.90 14.87 25.95
C LEU A 26 11.97 13.75 25.52
N LEU A 27 11.77 13.59 24.22
CA LEU A 27 11.04 12.45 23.67
C LEU A 27 11.91 11.67 22.69
N LYS A 28 11.72 10.36 22.68
CA LYS A 28 12.40 9.42 21.80
C LYS A 28 11.75 9.48 20.42
N GLU A 29 12.56 9.74 19.39
CA GLU A 29 12.17 9.61 17.98
C GLU A 29 12.23 8.13 17.55
N GLU A 30 11.72 7.83 16.36
CA GLU A 30 11.72 6.46 15.80
C GLU A 30 13.14 5.88 15.63
N ASP A 31 14.14 6.72 15.39
CA ASP A 31 15.56 6.32 15.30
C ASP A 31 16.21 6.06 16.68
N GLY A 32 15.42 6.18 17.76
CA GLY A 32 15.85 5.99 19.13
C GLY A 32 16.55 7.19 19.76
N LYS A 33 16.76 8.29 19.02
CA LYS A 33 17.38 9.50 19.58
C LYS A 33 16.39 10.27 20.45
N LEU A 34 16.90 10.81 21.54
CA LEU A 34 16.13 11.70 22.42
C LEU A 34 16.28 13.14 21.94
N VAL A 35 15.15 13.75 21.60
CA VAL A 35 15.09 15.12 21.08
C VAL A 35 14.33 16.01 22.07
N PRO A 36 14.84 17.21 22.39
CA PRO A 36 14.10 18.19 23.18
C PRO A 36 12.83 18.61 22.46
N ARG A 37 11.67 18.37 23.09
CA ARG A 37 10.36 18.78 22.57
C ARG A 37 9.83 20.05 23.23
N ALA A 38 10.26 20.32 24.46
CA ALA A 38 10.00 21.57 25.13
C ALA A 38 11.12 21.87 26.14
N MET A 39 11.42 23.15 26.31
CA MET A 39 12.34 23.66 27.32
C MET A 39 11.75 24.93 27.93
N LYS A 40 11.89 25.11 29.23
CA LYS A 40 11.40 26.29 29.95
C LYS A 40 12.43 26.77 30.98
N HIS A 41 12.56 28.09 31.09
CA HIS A 41 13.44 28.77 32.04
C HIS A 41 12.62 29.82 32.80
N ARG A 42 12.79 29.91 34.12
CA ARG A 42 12.10 30.92 34.94
C ARG A 42 12.77 32.29 34.85
N ARG A 43 14.10 32.33 34.64
CA ARG A 43 14.91 33.54 34.53
C ARG A 43 15.42 33.70 33.10
N ALA A 44 15.29 34.89 32.52
CA ALA A 44 15.47 35.14 31.09
C ALA A 44 16.93 35.46 30.65
N GLU A 45 17.90 35.51 31.58
CA GLU A 45 19.23 36.06 31.29
C GLU A 45 20.36 35.05 31.05
N GLU A 46 20.10 33.73 31.05
CA GLU A 46 21.14 32.74 30.75
C GLU A 46 20.85 31.98 29.46
N ASP A 47 21.72 32.18 28.47
CA ASP A 47 21.81 31.46 27.19
C ASP A 47 22.30 30.01 27.38
N ALA A 48 21.85 29.36 28.46
CA ALA A 48 22.29 28.05 28.90
C ALA A 48 21.36 26.98 28.36
N THR A 49 21.76 26.34 27.27
CA THR A 49 21.21 25.04 26.87
C THR A 49 21.04 24.13 28.10
N VAL A 50 19.84 23.58 28.32
CA VAL A 50 19.62 22.59 29.38
C VAL A 50 20.41 21.34 29.03
N LYS A 51 21.65 21.25 29.55
CA LYS A 51 22.55 20.11 29.33
C LYS A 51 22.19 19.01 30.32
N LEU A 52 21.39 18.05 29.89
CA LEU A 52 21.17 16.82 30.66
C LEU A 52 22.39 15.90 30.57
N SER A 53 22.79 15.34 31.70
CA SER A 53 23.76 14.24 31.74
C SER A 53 23.17 13.01 31.07
N LYS A 54 23.87 12.50 30.04
CA LYS A 54 23.51 11.26 29.34
C LYS A 54 23.46 10.06 30.30
N THR A 55 24.30 10.05 31.33
CA THR A 55 24.35 8.98 32.33
C THR A 55 23.04 8.90 33.12
N ILE A 56 22.54 10.03 33.59
CA ILE A 56 21.29 10.11 34.36
C ILE A 56 20.11 9.74 33.47
N LEU A 57 20.07 10.31 32.27
CA LEU A 57 19.01 10.05 31.31
C LEU A 57 18.95 8.57 30.95
N ASN A 58 20.10 7.93 30.67
CA ASN A 58 20.15 6.51 30.38
C ASN A 58 19.73 5.66 31.58
N LYS A 59 20.13 6.04 32.80
CA LYS A 59 19.74 5.33 34.03
C LYS A 59 18.22 5.40 34.25
N VAL A 60 17.63 6.59 34.16
CA VAL A 60 16.18 6.80 34.28
C VAL A 60 15.39 5.99 33.25
N LEU A 61 15.86 5.95 32.00
CA LEU A 61 15.17 5.24 30.92
C LEU A 61 15.33 3.71 31.04
N ASN A 62 16.50 3.23 31.45
CA ASN A 62 16.78 1.79 31.62
C ASN A 62 16.10 1.22 32.86
N ASP A 63 16.23 1.92 33.99
CA ASP A 63 15.72 1.46 35.28
C ASP A 63 14.20 1.74 35.41
N LYS A 64 13.65 2.61 34.54
CA LYS A 64 12.24 3.03 34.52
C LYS A 64 11.80 3.67 35.85
N THR A 65 12.73 4.29 36.57
CA THR A 65 12.53 4.96 37.86
C THR A 65 12.97 6.42 37.84
N GLY A 66 12.35 7.25 38.67
CA GLY A 66 12.78 8.63 38.90
C GLY A 66 14.10 8.71 39.66
N ILE A 67 14.88 9.76 39.42
CA ILE A 67 16.10 10.09 40.17
C ILE A 67 15.95 11.50 40.72
N LEU A 68 16.14 11.63 42.03
CA LEU A 68 16.33 12.89 42.74
C LEU A 68 17.82 13.04 43.10
N SER A 69 18.38 14.23 42.88
CA SER A 69 19.71 14.58 43.36
C SER A 69 19.64 15.89 44.14
N ALA A 70 20.07 15.86 45.39
CA ALA A 70 20.07 17.01 46.31
C ALA A 70 21.42 17.78 46.33
N ASP A 71 22.50 17.15 45.86
CA ASP A 71 23.81 17.76 45.62
C ASP A 71 24.46 17.13 44.37
N ALA A 72 23.90 17.47 43.20
CA ALA A 72 24.31 16.89 41.91
C ALA A 72 25.78 17.14 41.55
N ALA A 73 26.45 18.08 42.25
CA ALA A 73 27.86 18.40 42.07
C ALA A 73 28.81 17.45 42.82
N ASN A 74 28.35 16.79 43.89
CA ASN A 74 29.17 15.91 44.76
C ASN A 74 28.76 14.44 44.75
N ASP A 75 27.64 14.08 44.13
CA ASP A 75 27.15 12.70 44.11
C ASP A 75 28.06 11.79 43.26
N GLU A 76 28.52 10.66 43.82
CA GLU A 76 29.46 9.73 43.14
C GLU A 76 28.87 9.16 41.84
N ALA A 77 27.54 9.01 41.74
CA ALA A 77 26.86 8.61 40.50
C ALA A 77 26.95 9.67 39.39
N PHE A 78 27.35 10.90 39.73
CA PHE A 78 27.41 12.09 38.87
C PHE A 78 28.86 12.51 38.54
N SER A 79 29.84 12.03 39.30
CA SER A 79 31.28 12.36 39.19
C SER A 79 31.94 11.96 37.86
N ALA A 80 31.35 11.03 37.10
CA ALA A 80 31.90 10.51 35.85
C ALA A 80 31.52 11.30 34.58
N SER A 81 30.71 12.37 34.69
CA SER A 81 30.25 13.15 33.53
C SER A 81 30.88 14.54 33.50
N GLU A 82 31.84 14.77 32.60
CA GLU A 82 32.58 16.04 32.40
C GLU A 82 31.71 17.31 32.19
N SER A 83 30.38 17.18 32.10
CA SER A 83 29.46 18.26 31.74
C SER A 83 28.82 19.01 32.92
N ILE A 84 28.97 18.55 34.18
CA ILE A 84 28.24 19.14 35.33
C ILE A 84 29.06 20.17 36.11
N SER A 85 30.40 20.10 36.12
CA SER A 85 31.25 21.10 36.78
C SER A 85 31.14 22.52 36.19
N SER A 86 30.49 22.65 35.03
CA SER A 86 30.20 23.92 34.34
C SER A 86 28.76 24.42 34.51
N LEU A 87 27.89 23.68 35.21
CA LEU A 87 26.49 24.03 35.41
C LEU A 87 26.24 24.23 36.91
N SER A 88 25.72 25.39 37.30
CA SER A 88 25.32 25.77 38.67
C SER A 88 24.09 24.99 39.18
N ILE A 89 24.02 23.68 38.94
CA ILE A 89 22.90 22.81 39.37
C ILE A 89 23.09 22.43 40.82
N ARG A 90 22.11 22.75 41.67
CA ARG A 90 22.14 22.37 43.10
C ARG A 90 21.28 21.15 43.37
N SER A 91 20.04 21.15 42.87
CA SER A 91 19.14 20.00 42.98
C SER A 91 18.39 19.76 41.67
N MET A 92 18.14 18.50 41.34
CA MET A 92 17.43 18.10 40.12
C MET A 92 16.58 16.85 40.32
N MET A 93 15.49 16.78 39.56
CA MET A 93 14.68 15.59 39.37
C MET A 93 14.68 15.19 37.90
N CYS A 94 14.74 13.89 37.64
CA CYS A 94 14.59 13.34 36.30
C CYS A 94 13.70 12.10 36.39
N VAL A 95 12.60 12.09 35.64
CA VAL A 95 11.62 11.00 35.66
C VAL A 95 11.34 10.51 34.23
N PRO A 96 11.05 9.21 34.04
CA PRO A 96 10.74 8.68 32.74
C PRO A 96 9.30 9.01 32.34
N LEU A 97 9.08 9.18 31.04
CA LEU A 97 7.75 9.14 30.43
C LEU A 97 7.54 7.72 29.92
N LEU A 98 6.68 6.95 30.59
CA LEU A 98 6.42 5.54 30.27
C LEU A 98 5.13 5.40 29.45
N SER A 99 5.17 4.59 28.40
CA SER A 99 3.98 4.19 27.64
C SER A 99 3.06 3.30 28.46
N HIS A 100 1.87 3.01 27.94
CA HIS A 100 0.98 2.01 28.56
C HIS A 100 1.62 0.61 28.68
N GLU A 101 2.57 0.28 27.82
CA GLU A 101 3.33 -0.99 27.86
C GLU A 101 4.53 -0.91 28.83
N GLY A 102 4.72 0.22 29.50
CA GLY A 102 5.84 0.47 30.40
C GLY A 102 7.16 0.77 29.67
N GLU A 103 7.12 1.09 28.38
CA GLU A 103 8.32 1.42 27.59
C GLU A 103 8.65 2.91 27.67
N PRO A 104 9.93 3.29 27.84
CA PRO A 104 10.32 4.69 27.98
C PRO A 104 10.20 5.43 26.64
N MET A 105 9.24 6.35 26.59
CA MET A 105 9.01 7.27 25.47
C MET A 105 9.89 8.52 25.55
N GLY A 106 10.49 8.79 26.70
CA GLY A 106 11.23 10.01 26.95
C GLY A 106 11.46 10.25 28.44
N ALA A 107 11.86 11.47 28.79
CA ALA A 107 12.06 11.87 30.17
C ALA A 107 11.66 13.33 30.39
N ILE A 108 11.20 13.63 31.60
CA ILE A 108 11.05 14.99 32.11
C ILE A 108 12.19 15.26 33.08
N ASN A 109 12.89 16.36 32.88
CA ASN A 109 13.88 16.86 33.82
C ASN A 109 13.49 18.25 34.30
N VAL A 110 13.63 18.46 35.60
CA VAL A 110 13.42 19.75 36.27
C VAL A 110 14.59 19.98 37.22
N ASP A 111 15.17 21.17 37.21
CA ASP A 111 16.28 21.52 38.08
C ASP A 111 16.15 22.92 38.70
N THR A 112 16.86 23.09 39.81
CA THR A 112 16.95 24.34 40.55
C THR A 112 18.40 24.70 40.84
N GLN A 113 18.70 25.99 40.72
CA GLN A 113 19.99 26.58 41.06
C GLN A 113 19.99 27.15 42.49
N ASN A 114 18.82 27.21 43.16
CA ASN A 114 18.68 27.79 44.49
C ASN A 114 19.21 26.83 45.58
N PRO A 115 20.25 27.23 46.35
CA PRO A 115 20.82 26.37 47.39
C PRO A 115 19.92 26.17 48.61
N ILE A 116 18.86 26.97 48.78
CA ILE A 116 17.95 26.91 49.94
C ILE A 116 16.70 26.07 49.62
N SER A 117 16.28 26.02 48.36
CA SER A 117 15.02 25.40 47.93
C SER A 117 15.29 24.14 47.10
N GLN A 118 15.74 23.07 47.75
CA GLN A 118 16.00 21.78 47.12
C GLN A 118 14.72 20.97 46.93
N PHE A 119 14.71 20.07 45.95
CA PHE A 119 13.62 19.10 45.79
C PHE A 119 13.73 17.99 46.84
N CYS A 120 12.58 17.48 47.30
CA CYS A 120 12.50 16.33 48.22
C CYS A 120 11.86 15.11 47.55
N GLU A 121 11.80 13.97 48.24
CA GLU A 121 11.17 12.75 47.73
C GLU A 121 9.67 12.94 47.42
N GLU A 122 8.96 13.76 48.20
CA GLU A 122 7.55 14.09 47.94
C GLU A 122 7.38 14.84 46.60
N ASP A 123 8.33 15.71 46.24
CA ASP A 123 8.35 16.38 44.94
C ASP A 123 8.61 15.36 43.81
N LEU A 124 9.49 14.37 44.03
CA LEU A 124 9.79 13.33 43.06
C LEU A 124 8.57 12.43 42.80
N ASP A 125 7.88 12.00 43.86
CA ASP A 125 6.65 11.21 43.75
C ASP A 125 5.56 11.98 42.99
N LEU A 126 5.41 13.27 43.26
CA LEU A 126 4.48 14.14 42.54
C LEU A 126 4.89 14.27 41.07
N LEU A 127 6.17 14.48 40.77
CA LEU A 127 6.67 14.58 39.41
C LEU A 127 6.48 13.26 38.65
N MET A 128 6.70 12.11 39.28
CA MET A 128 6.43 10.78 38.71
C MET A 128 4.95 10.61 38.35
N ALA A 129 4.04 11.02 39.23
CA ALA A 129 2.60 10.97 38.96
C ALA A 129 2.18 11.87 37.80
N VAL A 130 2.70 13.11 37.75
CA VAL A 130 2.45 14.05 36.65
C VAL A 130 3.05 13.52 35.35
N ALA A 131 4.26 12.95 35.39
CA ALA A 131 4.90 12.35 34.23
C ALA A 131 4.11 11.15 33.68
N GLY A 132 3.56 10.30 34.55
CA GLY A 132 2.67 9.21 34.13
C GLY A 132 1.43 9.71 33.39
N GLN A 133 0.73 10.71 33.95
CA GLN A 133 -0.44 11.31 33.29
C GLN A 133 -0.09 12.04 31.99
N ALA A 134 1.05 12.75 31.98
CA ALA A 134 1.57 13.42 30.81
C ALA A 134 1.93 12.43 29.69
N ALA A 135 2.58 11.31 30.03
CA ALA A 135 2.94 10.25 29.09
C ALA A 135 1.71 9.63 28.43
N LEU A 136 0.71 9.24 29.23
CA LEU A 136 -0.55 8.69 28.73
C LEU A 136 -1.30 9.67 27.82
N SER A 137 -1.37 10.93 28.22
CA SER A 137 -2.03 11.98 27.43
C SER A 137 -1.30 12.24 26.11
N TYR A 138 0.03 12.28 26.14
CA TYR A 138 0.85 12.46 24.95
C TYR A 138 0.74 11.27 23.99
N GLU A 139 0.81 10.04 24.50
CA GLU A 139 0.65 8.82 23.71
C GLU A 139 -0.73 8.73 23.05
N SER A 140 -1.79 9.01 23.81
CA SER A 140 -3.15 9.02 23.29
C SER A 140 -3.34 10.06 22.19
N ALA A 141 -2.79 11.27 22.38
CA ALA A 141 -2.84 12.31 21.36
C ALA A 141 -2.05 11.93 20.10
N ARG A 142 -0.87 11.32 20.25
CA ARG A 142 -0.06 10.83 19.12
C ARG A 142 -0.82 9.77 18.33
N LEU A 143 -1.38 8.76 19.01
CA LEU A 143 -2.16 7.70 18.37
C LEU A 143 -3.37 8.23 17.63
N LEU A 144 -4.09 9.22 18.21
CA LEU A 144 -5.22 9.86 17.55
C LEU A 144 -4.82 10.56 16.26
N VAL A 145 -3.71 11.30 16.26
CA VAL A 145 -3.19 11.98 15.07
C VAL A 145 -2.83 10.96 13.99
N SER A 146 -2.06 9.93 14.33
CA SER A 146 -1.69 8.87 13.37
C SER A 146 -2.92 8.13 12.83
N PHE A 147 -3.93 7.88 13.67
CA PHE A 147 -5.20 7.28 13.24
C PHE A 147 -5.95 8.20 12.27
N MET A 148 -6.02 9.50 12.55
CA MET A 148 -6.68 10.47 11.66
C MET A 148 -5.97 10.59 10.31
N GLU A 149 -4.64 10.61 10.31
CA GLU A 149 -3.83 10.62 9.08
C GLU A 149 -4.06 9.36 8.25
N LYS A 150 -3.98 8.18 8.87
CA LYS A 150 -4.26 6.91 8.20
C LYS A 150 -5.69 6.86 7.64
N LYS A 151 -6.69 7.26 8.44
CA LYS A 151 -8.09 7.30 8.00
C LYS A 151 -8.30 8.25 6.83
N LYS A 152 -7.58 9.38 6.79
CA LYS A 152 -7.61 10.30 5.65
C LYS A 152 -7.02 9.63 4.41
N GLN A 153 -5.86 8.99 4.53
CA GLN A 153 -5.22 8.25 3.42
C GLN A 153 -6.11 7.12 2.90
N ASP A 154 -6.71 6.31 3.78
CA ASP A 154 -7.65 5.25 3.41
C ASP A 154 -8.86 5.82 2.66
N GLY A 155 -9.39 6.97 3.09
CA GLY A 155 -10.48 7.67 2.40
C GLY A 155 -10.10 8.16 1.00
N GLU A 156 -8.89 8.70 0.83
CA GLU A 156 -8.37 9.11 -0.49
C GLU A 156 -8.18 7.90 -1.41
N MET A 157 -7.71 6.76 -0.87
CA MET A 157 -7.55 5.51 -1.63
C MET A 157 -8.89 4.90 -2.06
N GLU A 158 -9.93 4.98 -1.24
CA GLU A 158 -11.28 4.52 -1.60
C GLU A 158 -11.87 5.36 -2.75
N ILE A 159 -11.61 6.67 -2.76
CA ILE A 159 -12.00 7.53 -3.89
C ILE A 159 -11.24 7.09 -5.16
N ALA A 160 -9.93 6.89 -5.07
CA ALA A 160 -9.12 6.43 -6.21
C ALA A 160 -9.62 5.08 -6.76
N ARG A 161 -9.97 4.14 -5.89
CA ARG A 161 -10.59 2.86 -6.25
C ARG A 161 -11.86 3.04 -7.06
N ASN A 162 -12.76 3.92 -6.61
CA ASN A 162 -14.02 4.16 -7.30
C ASN A 162 -13.81 4.80 -8.67
N VAL A 163 -12.86 5.72 -8.81
CA VAL A 163 -12.48 6.31 -10.10
C VAL A 163 -11.94 5.23 -11.03
N GLN A 164 -11.01 4.39 -10.57
CA GLN A 164 -10.44 3.32 -11.39
C GLN A 164 -11.50 2.31 -11.84
N ARG A 165 -12.41 1.89 -10.95
CA ARG A 165 -13.51 0.99 -11.32
C ARG A 165 -14.45 1.58 -12.36
N ALA A 166 -14.60 2.91 -12.39
CA ALA A 166 -15.41 3.59 -13.40
C ALA A 166 -14.75 3.64 -14.80
N LEU A 167 -13.45 3.34 -14.91
CA LEU A 167 -12.74 3.21 -16.19
C LEU A 167 -12.92 1.84 -16.84
N LEU A 168 -13.24 0.82 -16.02
CA LEU A 168 -13.58 -0.51 -16.50
C LEU A 168 -15.04 -0.53 -17.03
N PRO A 169 -15.37 -1.39 -18.00
CA PRO A 169 -16.71 -1.45 -18.57
C PRO A 169 -17.74 -1.85 -17.50
N SER A 170 -18.83 -1.09 -17.42
CA SER A 170 -19.94 -1.37 -16.49
C SER A 170 -20.85 -2.49 -16.98
N GLU A 171 -20.92 -2.69 -18.30
CA GLU A 171 -21.61 -3.81 -18.94
C GLU A 171 -20.71 -4.41 -20.03
N LEU A 172 -20.72 -5.73 -20.14
CA LEU A 172 -20.10 -6.43 -21.26
C LEU A 172 -21.04 -6.44 -22.49
N PRO A 173 -20.52 -6.60 -23.71
CA PRO A 173 -21.32 -6.66 -24.92
C PRO A 173 -22.43 -7.72 -24.85
N LYS A 174 -23.63 -7.34 -25.30
CA LYS A 174 -24.77 -8.25 -25.47
C LYS A 174 -24.86 -8.66 -26.94
N ALA A 175 -24.37 -9.85 -27.27
CA ALA A 175 -24.39 -10.39 -28.63
C ALA A 175 -25.11 -11.76 -28.67
N PRO A 176 -26.13 -11.94 -29.54
CA PRO A 176 -26.78 -13.22 -29.71
C PRO A 176 -25.79 -14.35 -30.03
N GLY A 177 -25.90 -15.47 -29.31
CA GLY A 177 -25.01 -16.63 -29.47
C GLY A 177 -23.65 -16.50 -28.77
N TYR A 178 -23.40 -15.41 -28.04
CA TYR A 178 -22.19 -15.23 -27.25
C TYR A 178 -22.52 -14.94 -25.78
N GLU A 179 -21.71 -15.48 -24.87
CA GLU A 179 -21.71 -15.11 -23.45
C GLU A 179 -20.35 -14.55 -23.06
N PHE A 180 -20.38 -13.60 -22.12
CA PHE A 180 -19.21 -12.93 -21.59
C PHE A 180 -19.32 -12.84 -20.07
N TYR A 181 -18.17 -12.93 -19.42
CA TYR A 181 -18.00 -12.61 -18.01
C TYR A 181 -16.62 -12.02 -17.80
N ALA A 182 -16.54 -11.06 -16.88
CA ALA A 182 -15.29 -10.48 -16.44
C ALA A 182 -15.37 -10.16 -14.95
N SER A 183 -14.24 -10.27 -14.27
CA SER A 183 -14.07 -9.86 -12.88
C SER A 183 -12.69 -9.29 -12.68
N TYR A 184 -12.61 -8.26 -11.84
CA TYR A 184 -11.38 -7.60 -11.41
C TYR A 184 -11.44 -7.43 -9.89
N ASP A 185 -10.41 -7.91 -9.20
CA ASP A 185 -10.24 -7.80 -7.76
C ASP A 185 -8.80 -7.36 -7.44
N ALA A 186 -8.64 -6.10 -7.04
CA ALA A 186 -7.32 -5.53 -6.74
C ALA A 186 -6.73 -6.13 -5.45
N ALA A 187 -5.41 -6.37 -5.42
CA ALA A 187 -4.70 -6.77 -4.20
C ALA A 187 -4.56 -5.62 -3.20
N GLN A 188 -4.51 -4.38 -3.69
CA GLN A 188 -4.48 -3.16 -2.89
C GLN A 188 -5.76 -2.33 -3.15
N ALA A 189 -5.78 -1.08 -2.69
CA ALA A 189 -6.93 -0.20 -2.96
C ALA A 189 -7.15 0.03 -4.47
N VAL A 190 -6.06 0.07 -5.24
CA VAL A 190 -6.04 0.22 -6.70
C VAL A 190 -4.98 -0.72 -7.29
N GLY A 191 -5.17 -1.11 -8.55
CA GLY A 191 -4.38 -2.16 -9.20
C GLY A 191 -3.83 -1.81 -10.59
N GLY A 192 -2.98 -2.67 -11.14
CA GLY A 192 -2.45 -2.60 -12.50
C GLY A 192 -3.31 -3.30 -13.54
N ASP A 193 -4.10 -4.32 -13.15
CA ASP A 193 -4.89 -5.09 -14.11
C ASP A 193 -5.97 -4.27 -14.83
N TYR A 194 -6.23 -4.65 -16.07
CA TYR A 194 -7.12 -3.98 -17.00
C TYR A 194 -7.92 -4.98 -17.84
N TYR A 195 -9.19 -4.68 -18.06
CA TYR A 195 -9.96 -5.29 -19.13
C TYR A 195 -10.97 -4.32 -19.72
N ASP A 196 -11.32 -4.52 -20.99
CA ASP A 196 -12.40 -3.81 -21.66
C ASP A 196 -13.04 -4.68 -22.75
N ALA A 197 -14.28 -4.38 -23.11
CA ALA A 197 -15.00 -5.06 -24.16
C ALA A 197 -16.13 -4.17 -24.70
N GLY A 198 -16.28 -4.10 -26.02
CA GLY A 198 -17.28 -3.23 -26.62
C GLY A 198 -17.71 -3.67 -28.02
N MET A 199 -18.90 -3.23 -28.41
CA MET A 199 -19.40 -3.37 -29.77
C MET A 199 -18.64 -2.43 -30.71
N LEU A 200 -18.27 -2.94 -31.87
CA LEU A 200 -17.70 -2.18 -32.98
C LEU A 200 -18.67 -2.14 -34.17
N PRO A 201 -18.52 -1.18 -35.10
CA PRO A 201 -19.23 -1.20 -36.37
C PRO A 201 -19.04 -2.52 -37.13
N GLY A 202 -20.01 -2.87 -37.97
CA GLY A 202 -19.93 -4.08 -38.81
C GLY A 202 -20.21 -5.39 -38.05
N ASN A 203 -20.95 -5.34 -36.93
CA ASN A 203 -21.31 -6.51 -36.12
C ASN A 203 -20.07 -7.23 -35.56
N LYS A 204 -19.14 -6.45 -35.01
CA LYS A 204 -17.91 -6.94 -34.38
C LYS A 204 -17.90 -6.60 -32.89
N ILE A 205 -17.11 -7.33 -32.12
CA ILE A 205 -16.79 -7.03 -30.72
C ILE A 205 -15.27 -6.94 -30.60
N PHE A 206 -14.77 -5.97 -29.83
CA PHE A 206 -13.39 -6.01 -29.34
C PHE A 206 -13.35 -6.51 -27.91
N LEU A 207 -12.26 -7.18 -27.57
CA LEU A 207 -11.90 -7.64 -26.24
C LEU A 207 -10.47 -7.21 -25.95
N SER A 208 -10.28 -6.62 -24.78
CA SER A 208 -9.03 -6.00 -24.35
C SER A 208 -8.73 -6.49 -22.94
N PHE A 209 -7.51 -6.94 -22.70
CA PHE A 209 -7.13 -7.54 -21.43
C PHE A 209 -5.64 -7.33 -21.18
N GLY A 210 -5.23 -6.95 -19.98
CA GLY A 210 -3.82 -6.81 -19.68
C GLY A 210 -3.50 -6.53 -18.23
N ASP A 211 -2.21 -6.54 -17.94
CA ASP A 211 -1.63 -6.30 -16.63
C ASP A 211 -0.42 -5.37 -16.74
N VAL A 212 -0.38 -4.37 -15.88
CA VAL A 212 0.68 -3.37 -15.79
C VAL A 212 1.77 -3.86 -14.86
N ALA A 213 3.02 -3.78 -15.30
CA ALA A 213 4.17 -4.04 -14.44
C ALA A 213 4.14 -3.18 -13.16
N GLY A 214 3.90 -3.85 -12.03
CA GLY A 214 3.87 -3.32 -10.68
C GLY A 214 2.52 -2.77 -10.22
N LYS A 215 2.26 -2.83 -8.92
CA LYS A 215 0.95 -2.61 -8.29
C LYS A 215 0.76 -1.27 -7.60
N GLY A 216 -0.45 -1.06 -7.07
CA GLY A 216 -0.83 0.13 -6.31
C GLY A 216 -1.01 1.36 -7.20
N VAL A 217 -0.81 2.55 -6.63
CA VAL A 217 -1.07 3.83 -7.31
C VAL A 217 -0.29 3.99 -8.64
N PRO A 218 1.02 3.66 -8.72
CA PRO A 218 1.73 3.80 -9.99
C PRO A 218 1.18 2.90 -11.10
N GLY A 219 0.83 1.64 -10.77
CA GLY A 219 0.23 0.70 -11.72
C GLY A 219 -1.12 1.20 -12.22
N ALA A 220 -1.95 1.69 -11.29
CA ALA A 220 -3.28 2.22 -11.59
C ALA A 220 -3.29 3.43 -12.54
N LEU A 221 -2.25 4.28 -12.47
CA LEU A 221 -2.11 5.42 -13.40
C LEU A 221 -1.80 4.96 -14.82
N ILE A 222 -0.93 3.96 -14.99
CA ILE A 222 -0.63 3.38 -16.31
C ILE A 222 -1.86 2.63 -16.85
N MET A 223 -2.55 1.88 -15.99
CA MET A 223 -3.81 1.21 -16.30
C MET A 223 -4.86 2.22 -16.81
N SER A 224 -5.00 3.37 -16.15
CA SER A 224 -5.93 4.43 -16.56
C SER A 224 -5.61 5.00 -17.95
N ARG A 225 -4.32 5.17 -18.25
CA ARG A 225 -3.84 5.59 -19.57
C ARG A 225 -4.11 4.52 -20.62
N MET A 226 -3.85 3.25 -20.29
CA MET A 226 -4.10 2.11 -21.19
C MET A 226 -5.57 2.00 -21.56
N SER A 227 -6.47 2.08 -20.57
CA SER A 227 -7.92 2.12 -20.77
C SER A 227 -8.32 3.25 -21.72
N SER A 228 -7.88 4.48 -21.44
CA SER A 228 -8.18 5.65 -22.27
C SER A 228 -7.64 5.51 -23.71
N CYS A 229 -6.42 4.97 -23.85
CA CYS A 229 -5.79 4.73 -25.13
C CYS A 229 -6.55 3.68 -25.94
N CYS A 230 -6.88 2.55 -25.33
CA CYS A 230 -7.63 1.48 -25.99
C CYS A 230 -9.01 1.95 -26.45
N GLN A 231 -9.77 2.59 -25.56
CA GLN A 231 -11.11 3.10 -25.87
C GLN A 231 -11.08 4.11 -27.02
N ASN A 232 -10.10 5.02 -27.03
CA ASN A 232 -9.96 5.99 -28.12
C ASN A 232 -9.59 5.29 -29.44
N THR A 233 -8.61 4.39 -29.43
CA THR A 233 -8.20 3.64 -30.64
C THR A 233 -9.36 2.84 -31.22
N MET A 234 -10.15 2.16 -30.39
CA MET A 234 -11.29 1.34 -30.81
C MET A 234 -12.45 2.15 -31.42
N GLN A 235 -12.49 3.48 -31.25
CA GLN A 235 -13.47 4.31 -31.97
C GLN A 235 -13.19 4.38 -33.47
N PHE A 236 -11.92 4.28 -33.88
CA PHE A 236 -11.50 4.58 -35.26
C PHE A 236 -10.81 3.40 -35.97
N VAL A 237 -10.20 2.49 -35.22
CA VAL A 237 -9.40 1.38 -35.77
C VAL A 237 -10.01 0.06 -35.34
N HIS A 238 -10.59 -0.68 -36.31
CA HIS A 238 -11.36 -1.91 -36.06
C HIS A 238 -10.67 -3.17 -36.61
N GLU A 239 -9.35 -3.08 -36.79
CA GLU A 239 -8.46 -4.16 -37.19
C GLU A 239 -7.37 -4.34 -36.13
N VAL A 240 -7.11 -5.57 -35.70
CA VAL A 240 -6.26 -5.87 -34.53
C VAL A 240 -4.83 -5.38 -34.69
N GLY A 241 -4.19 -5.66 -35.84
CA GLY A 241 -2.81 -5.26 -36.12
C GLY A 241 -2.61 -3.74 -36.05
N PRO A 242 -3.33 -2.94 -36.88
CA PRO A 242 -3.24 -1.49 -36.82
C PRO A 242 -3.61 -0.90 -35.45
N ALA A 243 -4.55 -1.52 -34.74
CA ALA A 243 -4.95 -1.07 -33.41
C ALA A 243 -3.87 -1.28 -32.35
N VAL A 244 -3.27 -2.47 -32.29
CA VAL A 244 -2.21 -2.76 -31.31
C VAL A 244 -0.96 -1.94 -31.60
N GLU A 245 -0.64 -1.68 -32.87
CA GLU A 245 0.44 -0.79 -33.27
C GLU A 245 0.18 0.65 -32.78
N ALA A 246 -1.02 1.19 -33.01
CA ALA A 246 -1.39 2.53 -32.55
C ALA A 246 -1.37 2.64 -31.01
N ILE A 247 -1.87 1.62 -30.30
CA ILE A 247 -1.81 1.57 -28.83
C ILE A 247 -0.36 1.53 -28.35
N ASN A 248 0.47 0.65 -28.93
CA ASN A 248 1.87 0.53 -28.54
C ASN A 248 2.65 1.83 -28.78
N HIS A 249 2.48 2.43 -29.96
CA HIS A 249 3.09 3.71 -30.29
C HIS A 249 2.70 4.80 -29.27
N HIS A 250 1.40 4.91 -28.95
CA HIS A 250 0.93 5.86 -27.96
C HIS A 250 1.55 5.61 -26.58
N MET A 251 1.64 4.35 -26.15
CA MET A 251 2.20 4.00 -24.85
C MET A 251 3.71 4.27 -24.78
N CYS A 252 4.47 3.94 -25.83
CA CYS A 252 5.90 4.21 -25.96
C CYS A 252 6.25 5.71 -25.97
N ALA A 253 5.44 6.56 -26.61
CA ALA A 253 5.73 7.99 -26.77
C ALA A 253 5.94 8.74 -25.44
N ASN A 254 5.35 8.25 -24.34
CA ASN A 254 5.58 8.75 -22.98
C ASN A 254 5.81 7.58 -22.02
N ALA A 255 6.71 6.66 -22.39
CA ALA A 255 7.04 5.53 -21.54
C ALA A 255 7.57 6.00 -20.18
N VAL A 256 7.11 5.36 -19.12
CA VAL A 256 7.67 5.53 -17.78
C VAL A 256 8.66 4.39 -17.56
N GLU A 257 9.89 4.73 -17.17
CA GLU A 257 10.94 3.72 -17.00
C GLU A 257 10.49 2.60 -16.06
N GLY A 258 10.70 1.35 -16.50
CA GLY A 258 10.28 0.15 -15.75
C GLY A 258 8.77 -0.11 -15.72
N ARG A 259 7.96 0.59 -16.52
CA ARG A 259 6.51 0.37 -16.64
C ARG A 259 6.13 -0.04 -18.06
N PHE A 260 5.56 -1.23 -18.17
CA PHE A 260 5.03 -1.80 -19.41
C PHE A 260 3.72 -2.52 -19.11
N VAL A 261 2.97 -2.86 -20.16
CA VAL A 261 1.69 -3.55 -20.03
C VAL A 261 1.74 -4.85 -20.81
N THR A 262 1.64 -5.98 -20.12
CA THR A 262 1.35 -7.25 -20.80
C THR A 262 -0.09 -7.21 -21.28
N TYR A 263 -0.35 -7.50 -22.55
CA TYR A 263 -1.64 -7.16 -23.16
C TYR A 263 -2.12 -8.15 -24.22
N VAL A 264 -3.42 -8.36 -24.29
CA VAL A 264 -4.12 -9.11 -25.33
C VAL A 264 -5.22 -8.23 -25.92
N LEU A 265 -5.27 -8.17 -27.25
CA LEU A 265 -6.37 -7.56 -27.99
C LEU A 265 -6.94 -8.59 -28.96
N ALA A 266 -8.25 -8.76 -28.93
CA ALA A 266 -8.98 -9.59 -29.88
C ALA A 266 -10.15 -8.82 -30.48
N ILE A 267 -10.47 -9.10 -31.74
CA ILE A 267 -11.69 -8.65 -32.41
C ILE A 267 -12.40 -9.87 -32.97
N ILE A 268 -13.68 -10.01 -32.62
CA ILE A 268 -14.56 -11.09 -33.07
C ILE A 268 -15.57 -10.50 -34.06
N ASP A 269 -15.60 -11.04 -35.27
CA ASP A 269 -16.69 -10.81 -36.22
C ASP A 269 -17.85 -11.76 -35.90
N LEU A 270 -18.98 -11.21 -35.48
CA LEU A 270 -20.13 -12.01 -35.02
C LEU A 270 -20.93 -12.63 -36.17
N THR A 271 -20.62 -12.26 -37.42
CA THR A 271 -21.27 -12.81 -38.61
C THR A 271 -20.53 -14.06 -39.10
N THR A 272 -19.20 -13.99 -39.12
CA THR A 272 -18.33 -15.08 -39.59
C THR A 272 -17.83 -15.98 -38.45
N HIS A 273 -17.91 -15.48 -37.22
CA HIS A 273 -17.32 -16.08 -36.01
C HIS A 273 -15.78 -16.18 -36.05
N ALA A 274 -15.15 -15.41 -36.94
CA ALA A 274 -13.71 -15.24 -36.97
C ALA A 274 -13.28 -14.30 -35.83
N MET A 275 -12.28 -14.73 -35.08
CA MET A 275 -11.57 -13.95 -34.08
C MET A 275 -10.15 -13.71 -34.58
N THR A 276 -9.79 -12.44 -34.69
CA THR A 276 -8.41 -12.03 -34.88
C THR A 276 -7.86 -11.63 -33.51
N ILE A 277 -6.63 -12.03 -33.18
CA ILE A 277 -6.04 -11.82 -31.85
C ILE A 277 -4.54 -11.51 -31.96
N VAL A 278 -4.06 -10.72 -31.00
CA VAL A 278 -2.63 -10.48 -30.76
C VAL A 278 -2.33 -10.62 -29.28
N ASN A 279 -1.17 -11.20 -28.96
CA ASN A 279 -0.64 -11.26 -27.61
C ASN A 279 0.67 -10.45 -27.52
N ALA A 280 0.63 -9.35 -26.78
CA ALA A 280 1.75 -8.46 -26.50
C ALA A 280 2.30 -8.75 -25.09
N GLY A 281 3.04 -9.86 -24.96
CA GLY A 281 3.79 -10.21 -23.75
C GLY A 281 2.94 -10.72 -22.58
N HIS A 282 1.66 -11.02 -22.80
CA HIS A 282 0.78 -11.58 -21.77
C HIS A 282 0.77 -13.09 -21.78
N MET A 283 0.22 -13.68 -20.71
CA MET A 283 -0.05 -15.11 -20.68
C MET A 283 -1.07 -15.51 -21.75
N SER A 284 -0.82 -16.64 -22.40
CA SER A 284 -1.62 -17.12 -23.52
C SER A 284 -3.05 -17.42 -23.07
N PRO A 285 -4.08 -16.93 -23.81
CA PRO A 285 -5.45 -17.32 -23.57
C PRO A 285 -5.63 -18.84 -23.71
N ILE A 286 -6.43 -19.43 -22.82
CA ILE A 286 -6.76 -20.85 -22.87
C ILE A 286 -8.13 -21.00 -23.51
N ILE A 287 -8.21 -21.72 -24.64
CA ILE A 287 -9.47 -22.02 -25.32
C ILE A 287 -9.85 -23.47 -25.04
N ARG A 288 -10.97 -23.68 -24.35
CA ARG A 288 -11.60 -25.00 -24.27
C ARG A 288 -12.52 -25.20 -25.45
N ARG A 289 -12.21 -26.22 -26.24
CA ARG A 289 -13.00 -26.63 -27.40
C ARG A 289 -14.28 -27.35 -26.98
N ALA A 290 -15.27 -27.33 -27.87
CA ALA A 290 -16.52 -28.06 -27.70
C ALA A 290 -16.34 -29.57 -27.50
N ASP A 291 -15.26 -30.15 -28.06
CA ASP A 291 -14.89 -31.56 -27.90
C ASP A 291 -14.24 -31.88 -26.54
N GLY A 292 -14.03 -30.86 -25.71
CA GLY A 292 -13.41 -30.99 -24.40
C GLY A 292 -11.89 -30.98 -24.42
N THR A 293 -11.24 -30.59 -25.52
CA THR A 293 -9.78 -30.36 -25.55
C THR A 293 -9.43 -28.92 -25.17
N LEU A 294 -8.20 -28.69 -24.74
CA LEU A 294 -7.65 -27.34 -24.57
C LEU A 294 -6.77 -26.99 -25.77
N PHE A 295 -6.92 -25.76 -26.24
CA PHE A 295 -6.07 -25.12 -27.21
C PHE A 295 -5.42 -23.90 -26.55
N GLU A 296 -4.11 -23.84 -26.63
CA GLU A 296 -3.32 -22.68 -26.19
C GLU A 296 -2.59 -22.12 -27.42
N PHE A 297 -2.42 -20.81 -27.44
CA PHE A 297 -1.65 -20.16 -28.49
C PHE A 297 -0.16 -20.53 -28.38
N PRO A 298 0.55 -20.74 -29.50
CA PRO A 298 1.98 -21.09 -29.46
C PRO A 298 2.80 -19.97 -28.80
N ASP A 299 3.73 -20.33 -27.92
CA ASP A 299 4.56 -19.36 -27.18
C ASP A 299 5.37 -18.46 -28.12
N GLU A 300 5.72 -18.92 -29.32
CA GLU A 300 6.46 -18.15 -30.31
C GLU A 300 5.68 -16.95 -30.87
N THR A 301 4.35 -16.93 -30.68
CA THR A 301 3.46 -15.85 -31.13
C THR A 301 3.27 -14.75 -30.09
N VAL A 302 3.88 -14.90 -28.90
CA VAL A 302 3.83 -13.91 -27.83
C VAL A 302 4.87 -12.82 -28.11
N GLY A 303 4.40 -11.61 -28.41
CA GLY A 303 5.23 -10.44 -28.65
C GLY A 303 5.80 -9.82 -27.38
N VAL A 304 6.47 -8.66 -27.51
CA VAL A 304 6.93 -7.88 -26.36
C VAL A 304 5.77 -7.15 -25.67
N PRO A 305 5.85 -6.86 -24.36
CA PRO A 305 4.84 -6.04 -23.70
C PRO A 305 4.67 -4.66 -24.34
N ILE A 306 3.46 -4.13 -24.28
CA ILE A 306 3.10 -2.78 -24.74
C ILE A 306 3.91 -1.74 -23.99
N GLY A 307 4.45 -0.76 -24.72
CA GLY A 307 5.25 0.33 -24.16
C GLY A 307 6.76 0.06 -24.11
N VAL A 308 7.23 -1.13 -24.51
CA VAL A 308 8.66 -1.50 -24.46
C VAL A 308 9.42 -1.13 -25.73
N VAL A 309 8.92 -1.54 -26.90
CA VAL A 309 9.57 -1.31 -28.20
C VAL A 309 8.58 -0.68 -29.15
N ASP A 310 8.80 0.57 -29.53
CA ASP A 310 7.97 1.26 -30.54
C ASP A 310 8.14 0.60 -31.92
N GLY A 311 7.05 0.51 -32.69
CA GLY A 311 7.06 -0.14 -34.00
C GLY A 311 7.32 -1.65 -33.99
N TYR A 312 7.14 -2.34 -32.86
CA TYR A 312 7.29 -3.80 -32.81
C TYR A 312 6.24 -4.51 -33.72
N PRO A 313 6.66 -5.44 -34.60
CA PRO A 313 5.76 -6.14 -35.49
C PRO A 313 5.09 -7.31 -34.76
N PHE A 314 3.94 -7.06 -34.13
CA PHE A 314 3.20 -8.09 -33.42
C PHE A 314 2.59 -9.15 -34.37
N ASP A 315 2.64 -10.42 -33.96
CA ASP A 315 1.99 -11.50 -34.69
C ASP A 315 0.48 -11.45 -34.52
N VAL A 316 -0.23 -11.28 -35.65
CA VAL A 316 -1.68 -11.27 -35.71
C VAL A 316 -2.16 -12.65 -36.13
N LEU A 317 -2.97 -13.28 -35.27
CA LEU A 317 -3.46 -14.63 -35.49
C LEU A 317 -4.96 -14.62 -35.77
N ASP A 318 -5.37 -15.38 -36.77
CA ASP A 318 -6.77 -15.62 -37.08
C ASP A 318 -7.21 -16.99 -36.58
N PHE A 319 -8.36 -17.02 -35.96
CA PHE A 319 -8.93 -18.20 -35.33
C PHE A 319 -10.45 -18.19 -35.48
N LYS A 320 -11.08 -19.33 -35.68
CA LYS A 320 -12.54 -19.42 -35.70
C LYS A 320 -13.07 -19.95 -34.37
N LEU A 321 -13.96 -19.18 -33.75
CA LEU A 321 -14.69 -19.61 -32.55
C LEU A 321 -15.84 -20.52 -32.97
N GLU A 322 -15.67 -21.82 -32.75
CA GLU A 322 -16.70 -22.79 -33.06
C GLU A 322 -17.78 -22.81 -31.97
N LEU A 323 -18.94 -23.35 -32.32
CA LEU A 323 -20.06 -23.46 -31.39
C LEU A 323 -19.66 -24.36 -30.21
N GLY A 324 -19.77 -23.85 -28.99
CA GLY A 324 -19.38 -24.52 -27.75
C GLY A 324 -17.95 -24.22 -27.29
N ASP A 325 -17.16 -23.45 -28.05
CA ASP A 325 -15.84 -23.02 -27.62
C ASP A 325 -15.93 -21.93 -26.53
N LEU A 326 -15.09 -22.05 -25.51
CA LEU A 326 -14.89 -21.04 -24.46
C LEU A 326 -13.43 -20.60 -24.41
N ALA A 327 -13.19 -19.30 -24.36
CA ALA A 327 -11.89 -18.71 -24.08
C ALA A 327 -11.83 -18.20 -22.64
N VAL A 328 -10.65 -18.33 -22.03
CA VAL A 328 -10.32 -17.84 -20.68
C VAL A 328 -9.04 -17.01 -20.77
N LEU A 329 -9.15 -15.75 -20.38
CA LEU A 329 -8.04 -14.83 -20.12
C LEU A 329 -7.97 -14.59 -18.62
N PHE A 330 -6.77 -14.52 -18.09
CA PHE A 330 -6.51 -14.39 -16.68
C PHE A 330 -5.18 -13.67 -16.47
N THR A 331 -4.98 -13.06 -15.31
CA THR A 331 -3.70 -12.49 -14.89
C THR A 331 -2.96 -13.45 -13.95
N ASP A 332 -1.69 -13.17 -13.68
CA ASP A 332 -0.84 -14.02 -12.82
C ASP A 332 -1.36 -14.12 -11.39
N GLY A 333 -2.11 -13.13 -10.90
CA GLY A 333 -2.82 -13.23 -9.62
C GLY A 333 -3.74 -14.45 -9.51
N VAL A 334 -4.18 -15.05 -10.62
CA VAL A 334 -4.86 -16.36 -10.62
C VAL A 334 -3.88 -17.50 -10.38
N SER A 335 -2.84 -17.65 -11.21
CA SER A 335 -1.90 -18.77 -11.13
C SER A 335 -0.98 -18.71 -9.90
N GLU A 336 -0.71 -17.51 -9.41
CA GLU A 336 0.15 -17.22 -8.26
C GLU A 336 -0.66 -17.02 -6.95
N ALA A 337 -1.98 -17.20 -7.00
CA ALA A 337 -2.81 -17.19 -5.80
C ALA A 337 -2.29 -18.24 -4.80
N MET A 338 -1.98 -17.79 -3.59
CA MET A 338 -1.22 -18.57 -2.63
C MET A 338 -2.12 -19.08 -1.51
N ALA A 339 -2.02 -20.37 -1.20
CA ALA A 339 -2.70 -20.98 -0.06
C ALA A 339 -1.95 -20.68 1.26
N PRO A 340 -2.55 -20.94 2.44
CA PRO A 340 -1.90 -20.70 3.73
C PRO A 340 -0.62 -21.52 3.97
N ASN A 341 -0.42 -22.60 3.21
CA ASN A 341 0.79 -23.44 3.24
C ASN A 341 1.84 -23.01 2.20
N ASP A 342 1.70 -21.82 1.61
CA ASP A 342 2.57 -21.25 0.57
C ASP A 342 2.49 -21.94 -0.80
N ASP A 343 1.55 -22.86 -1.03
CA ASP A 343 1.34 -23.46 -2.34
C ASP A 343 0.62 -22.50 -3.30
N LEU A 344 1.15 -22.35 -4.52
CA LEU A 344 0.52 -21.60 -5.60
C LEU A 344 -0.69 -22.35 -6.19
N TYR A 345 -1.62 -21.63 -6.79
CA TYR A 345 -2.74 -22.22 -7.51
C TYR A 345 -2.27 -23.01 -8.74
N THR A 346 -1.25 -22.51 -9.44
CA THR A 346 -0.57 -23.07 -10.63
C THR A 346 -1.39 -23.05 -11.92
N LEU A 347 -0.68 -23.02 -13.06
CA LEU A 347 -1.28 -23.11 -14.39
C LEU A 347 -1.84 -24.51 -14.66
N GLU A 348 -1.22 -25.57 -14.12
CA GLU A 348 -1.67 -26.95 -14.27
C GLU A 348 -3.07 -27.14 -13.67
N ARG A 349 -3.29 -26.65 -12.44
CA ARG A 349 -4.61 -26.67 -11.80
C ARG A 349 -5.62 -25.84 -12.59
N LEU A 350 -5.22 -24.68 -13.09
CA LEU A 350 -6.09 -23.83 -13.90
C LEU A 350 -6.56 -24.57 -15.17
N ARG A 351 -5.65 -25.20 -15.90
CA ARG A 351 -5.97 -26.03 -17.08
C ARG A 351 -6.94 -27.15 -16.71
N GLU A 352 -6.66 -27.88 -15.64
CA GLU A 352 -7.57 -28.94 -15.17
C GLU A 352 -8.96 -28.42 -14.79
N PHE A 353 -9.01 -27.25 -14.15
CA PHE A 353 -10.26 -26.61 -13.76
C PHE A 353 -11.07 -26.20 -14.99
N ILE A 354 -10.43 -25.54 -15.95
CA ILE A 354 -11.07 -25.13 -17.21
C ILE A 354 -11.60 -26.37 -17.94
N LEU A 355 -10.80 -27.43 -18.05
CA LEU A 355 -11.19 -28.68 -18.72
C LEU A 355 -12.47 -29.30 -18.13
N LYS A 356 -12.59 -29.33 -16.79
CA LYS A 356 -13.70 -29.98 -16.07
C LYS A 356 -14.84 -29.02 -15.68
N GLY A 357 -14.65 -27.72 -15.88
CA GLY A 357 -15.53 -26.67 -15.38
C GLY A 357 -16.85 -26.51 -16.17
N PRO A 358 -17.72 -25.57 -15.74
CA PRO A 358 -18.99 -25.28 -16.40
C PRO A 358 -18.86 -24.98 -17.89
N LYS A 359 -19.90 -25.27 -18.68
CA LYS A 359 -19.91 -25.11 -20.15
C LYS A 359 -20.27 -23.71 -20.64
N LYS A 360 -20.80 -22.87 -19.75
CA LYS A 360 -21.12 -21.47 -20.03
C LYS A 360 -20.00 -20.57 -19.58
N ALA A 361 -19.75 -19.50 -20.34
CA ALA A 361 -18.65 -18.59 -20.05
C ALA A 361 -18.84 -17.93 -18.68
N ASP A 362 -20.05 -17.47 -18.37
CA ASP A 362 -20.33 -16.78 -17.12
C ASP A 362 -20.21 -17.69 -15.88
N GLU A 363 -20.75 -18.91 -15.98
CA GLU A 363 -20.64 -19.92 -14.94
C GLU A 363 -19.18 -20.33 -14.73
N LEU A 364 -18.41 -20.50 -15.81
CA LEU A 364 -17.00 -20.87 -15.74
C LEU A 364 -16.17 -19.80 -15.03
N GLY A 365 -16.31 -18.53 -15.43
CA GLY A 365 -15.56 -17.43 -14.82
C GLY A 365 -15.89 -17.23 -13.34
N LYS A 366 -17.19 -17.29 -12.97
CA LYS A 366 -17.63 -17.24 -11.56
C LYS A 366 -17.09 -18.41 -10.75
N ALA A 367 -17.15 -19.62 -11.31
CA ALA A 367 -16.66 -20.82 -10.65
C ALA A 367 -15.14 -20.79 -10.46
N LEU A 368 -14.40 -20.30 -11.45
CA LEU A 368 -12.94 -20.15 -11.38
C LEU A 368 -12.55 -19.17 -10.27
N LEU A 369 -13.17 -17.98 -10.25
CA LEU A 369 -12.89 -17.00 -9.20
C LEU A 369 -13.19 -17.58 -7.80
N ALA A 370 -14.27 -18.35 -7.66
CA ALA A 370 -14.61 -19.02 -6.41
C ALA A 370 -13.60 -20.11 -6.02
N ASP A 371 -13.04 -20.85 -6.98
CA ASP A 371 -12.02 -21.88 -6.70
C ASP A 371 -10.69 -21.25 -6.28
N VAL A 372 -10.27 -20.16 -6.95
CA VAL A 372 -9.08 -19.38 -6.58
C VAL A 372 -9.21 -18.85 -5.14
N ARG A 373 -10.35 -18.24 -4.81
CA ARG A 373 -10.61 -17.75 -3.44
C ARG A 373 -10.65 -18.87 -2.40
N ARG A 374 -11.16 -20.05 -2.77
CA ARG A 374 -11.18 -21.24 -1.91
C ARG A 374 -9.75 -21.75 -1.66
N HIS A 375 -8.91 -21.78 -2.69
CA HIS A 375 -7.50 -22.14 -2.57
C HIS A 375 -6.74 -21.18 -1.64
N ALA A 376 -6.93 -19.87 -1.80
CA ALA A 376 -6.33 -18.86 -0.94
C ALA A 376 -6.78 -18.97 0.53
N ASN A 377 -7.99 -19.48 0.79
CA ASN A 377 -8.52 -19.77 2.13
C ASN A 377 -8.35 -18.61 3.14
N GLY A 378 -8.68 -17.39 2.70
CA GLY A 378 -8.59 -16.18 3.53
C GLY A 378 -7.21 -15.54 3.59
N ARG A 379 -6.18 -16.10 2.92
CA ARG A 379 -4.90 -15.42 2.72
C ARG A 379 -5.10 -14.15 1.88
N PRO A 380 -4.50 -13.00 2.24
CA PRO A 380 -4.51 -11.81 1.41
C PRO A 380 -3.91 -12.06 0.02
N GLN A 381 -4.43 -11.38 -1.00
CA GLN A 381 -3.94 -11.47 -2.37
C GLN A 381 -2.51 -10.89 -2.48
N ASN A 382 -1.67 -11.54 -3.28
CA ASN A 382 -0.31 -11.05 -3.56
C ASN A 382 -0.29 -10.07 -4.74
N ASP A 383 -1.13 -10.33 -5.74
CA ASP A 383 -1.33 -9.51 -6.93
C ASP A 383 -2.81 -9.41 -7.30
N ASP A 384 -3.12 -8.49 -8.22
CA ASP A 384 -4.46 -8.28 -8.72
C ASP A 384 -4.99 -9.55 -9.42
N ILE A 385 -6.26 -9.86 -9.22
CA ILE A 385 -6.91 -11.03 -9.82
C ILE A 385 -7.92 -10.56 -10.84
N THR A 386 -7.61 -10.79 -12.11
CA THR A 386 -8.51 -10.49 -13.22
C THR A 386 -8.77 -11.72 -14.06
N ILE A 387 -10.03 -11.93 -14.38
CA ILE A 387 -10.50 -13.07 -15.19
C ILE A 387 -11.47 -12.50 -16.22
N MET A 388 -11.30 -12.88 -17.48
CA MET A 388 -12.29 -12.67 -18.54
C MET A 388 -12.56 -13.99 -19.24
N THR A 389 -13.82 -14.36 -19.35
CA THR A 389 -14.27 -15.57 -20.04
C THR A 389 -15.32 -15.20 -21.06
N PHE A 390 -15.19 -15.75 -22.27
CA PHE A 390 -16.19 -15.57 -23.30
C PHE A 390 -16.32 -16.83 -24.14
N GLY A 391 -17.44 -16.99 -24.82
CA GLY A 391 -17.64 -18.16 -25.65
C GLY A 391 -18.87 -18.08 -26.52
N ARG A 392 -18.93 -19.00 -27.48
CA ARG A 392 -20.03 -19.09 -28.43
C ARG A 392 -20.96 -20.21 -27.99
N ASN A 393 -22.17 -19.88 -27.54
CA ASN A 393 -23.08 -20.89 -27.01
C ASN A 393 -23.96 -21.52 -28.08
N PRO A 394 -24.25 -22.83 -27.96
CA PRO A 394 -25.39 -23.43 -28.65
C PRO A 394 -26.67 -22.76 -28.14
N ALA A 395 -27.49 -22.26 -29.07
CA ALA A 395 -28.76 -21.61 -28.80
C ALA A 395 -29.78 -22.54 -28.10
#